data_AF-A0A8T0K9N1-F1
#
_entry.id   AF-A0A8T0K9N1-F1
#
_cell.length_a   1.000
_cell.length_b   1.000
_cell.length_c   1.000
_cell.angle_alpha   90.00
_cell.angle_beta   90.00
_cell.angle_gamma   90.00
#
_symmetry.space_group_name_H-M   'P 1'
#
loop_
_entity.id
_entity.type
_entity.pdbx_description
1 polymer ?
#
loop_
_entity_poly.entity_id
_entity_poly.type
_entity_poly.pdbx_seq_one_letter_code
_entity_poly.pdbx_strand_id
1 'polypeptide(L)'
;MMSPWHVIVAIVLLLCATNLSLAQNTPQDYLEVHNQARAEVGVGPLSWNHTLAAYAQRYANERIPDCNLEHSMGPYGENLAEGYGEMKGSDAVKFWLTEKPDYDYGSNRCVHDECGHYTQIVWRNSIHLGCARAKCNNGFAIIGNIANAQDSPADYLNGHNAARSEVGVENIIWNDTVAAFAQNYANQRTDCQLIHSGGGGIYGENIAMSTGDMSGAEATKLWVDEKLFYDYAFNSCIGGDCLHYTQIVWRNSVYVGCAKVRCDNGGTFVTCNYSPPGNYIGERPY
;
A
#
# COMPACT_ATOMS: atom_id res chain seq x y z
N MET A 1 -78.02 28.37 7.03
CA MET A 1 -77.56 29.41 6.09
C MET A 1 -76.05 29.59 6.25
N MET A 2 -75.35 29.97 5.17
CA MET A 2 -73.88 30.10 5.06
C MET A 2 -73.51 31.60 5.03
N SER A 3 -72.27 32.12 5.17
CA SER A 3 -70.88 31.65 5.40
C SER A 3 -70.10 32.84 6.05
N PRO A 4 -68.77 33.01 5.92
CA PRO A 4 -67.59 32.15 6.15
C PRO A 4 -66.90 32.55 7.50
N TRP A 5 -65.64 32.26 7.87
CA TRP A 5 -64.35 32.78 7.37
C TRP A 5 -63.18 31.85 7.76
N HIS A 6 -62.45 31.36 6.75
CA HIS A 6 -61.00 31.11 6.69
C HIS A 6 -60.27 30.47 7.89
N VAL A 7 -60.13 29.14 7.85
CA VAL A 7 -58.94 28.44 8.38
C VAL A 7 -57.98 28.20 7.21
N ILE A 8 -56.86 28.90 7.18
CA ILE A 8 -55.80 28.64 6.20
C ILE A 8 -55.02 27.41 6.68
N VAL A 9 -55.29 26.26 6.07
CA VAL A 9 -54.47 25.06 6.26
C VAL A 9 -53.20 25.24 5.44
N ALA A 10 -52.11 25.63 6.11
CA ALA A 10 -50.78 25.60 5.52
C ALA A 10 -50.34 24.14 5.33
N ILE A 11 -50.52 23.61 4.13
CA ILE A 11 -49.97 22.30 3.75
C ILE A 11 -48.45 22.45 3.63
N VAL A 12 -47.74 22.18 4.72
CA VAL A 12 -46.29 21.94 4.67
C VAL A 12 -46.09 20.61 3.97
N LEU A 13 -45.84 20.66 2.66
CA LEU A 13 -45.32 19.52 1.90
C LEU A 13 -43.94 19.18 2.47
N LEU A 14 -43.91 18.20 3.36
CA LEU A 14 -42.68 17.57 3.80
C LEU A 14 -42.09 16.85 2.58
N LEU A 15 -41.20 17.54 1.86
CA LEU A 15 -40.31 16.94 0.89
C LEU A 15 -39.40 15.98 1.66
N CYS A 16 -39.87 14.76 1.85
CA CYS A 16 -39.05 13.65 2.32
C CYS A 16 -37.99 13.45 1.26
N ALA A 17 -36.80 14.01 1.50
CA ALA A 17 -35.65 13.79 0.66
C ALA A 17 -35.44 12.28 0.57
N THR A 18 -35.70 11.71 -0.61
CA THR A 18 -35.34 10.33 -0.89
C THR A 18 -33.85 10.23 -0.67
N ASN A 19 -33.43 9.52 0.38
CA ASN A 19 -32.03 9.13 0.54
C ASN A 19 -31.66 8.37 -0.73
N LEU A 20 -30.94 9.05 -1.63
CA LEU A 20 -30.31 8.44 -2.77
C LEU A 20 -29.42 7.35 -2.21
N SER A 21 -29.79 6.11 -2.47
CA SER A 21 -29.01 4.93 -2.11
C SER A 21 -27.58 5.15 -2.58
N LEU A 22 -26.68 5.44 -1.64
CA LEU A 22 -25.24 5.49 -1.92
C LEU A 22 -24.89 4.16 -2.58
N ALA A 23 -24.32 4.23 -3.79
CA ALA A 23 -24.11 3.06 -4.63
C ALA A 23 -23.25 2.05 -3.86
N GLN A 24 -23.86 0.93 -3.47
CA GLN A 24 -23.16 -0.09 -2.70
C GLN A 24 -22.02 -0.66 -3.55
N ASN A 25 -20.92 -1.05 -2.91
CA ASN A 25 -19.65 -1.48 -3.51
C ASN A 25 -18.73 -0.32 -3.97
N THR A 26 -18.72 0.81 -3.26
CA THR A 26 -17.68 1.84 -3.45
C THR A 26 -16.30 1.35 -2.98
N PRO A 27 -15.17 1.93 -3.46
CA PRO A 27 -13.85 1.71 -2.87
C PRO A 27 -13.80 1.87 -1.35
N GLN A 28 -14.55 2.84 -0.82
CA GLN A 28 -14.63 3.15 0.61
C GLN A 28 -15.32 2.02 1.39
N ASP A 29 -16.39 1.41 0.84
CA ASP A 29 -17.11 0.30 1.49
C ASP A 29 -16.19 -0.89 1.80
N TYR A 30 -15.18 -1.13 0.94
CA TYR A 30 -14.16 -2.14 1.19
C TYR A 30 -13.09 -1.62 2.17
N LEU A 31 -12.50 -0.47 1.88
CA LEU A 31 -11.39 0.08 2.67
C LEU A 31 -11.73 0.28 4.14
N GLU A 32 -12.93 0.79 4.46
CA GLU A 32 -13.33 1.11 5.83
C GLU A 32 -13.30 -0.15 6.71
N VAL A 33 -13.89 -1.24 6.25
CA VAL A 33 -13.96 -2.50 7.02
C VAL A 33 -12.57 -3.15 7.17
N HIS A 34 -11.71 -3.10 6.15
CA HIS A 34 -10.33 -3.59 6.29
C HIS A 34 -9.55 -2.73 7.28
N ASN A 35 -9.61 -1.41 7.13
CA ASN A 35 -8.79 -0.48 7.90
C ASN A 35 -9.23 -0.44 9.37
N GLN A 36 -10.51 -0.66 9.67
CA GLN A 36 -11.00 -0.91 11.02
C GLN A 36 -10.36 -2.17 11.62
N ALA A 37 -10.47 -3.33 10.95
CA ALA A 37 -9.91 -4.59 11.46
C ALA A 37 -8.38 -4.56 11.58
N ARG A 38 -7.70 -3.84 10.70
CA ARG A 38 -6.24 -3.63 10.72
C ARG A 38 -5.81 -2.73 11.89
N ALA A 39 -6.59 -1.69 12.19
CA ALA A 39 -6.35 -0.82 13.34
C ALA A 39 -6.49 -1.57 14.67
N GLU A 40 -7.46 -2.49 14.80
CA GLU A 40 -7.65 -3.34 15.99
C GLU A 40 -6.41 -4.16 16.37
N VAL A 41 -5.54 -4.46 15.41
CA VAL A 41 -4.35 -5.34 15.58
C VAL A 41 -3.03 -4.59 15.36
N GLY A 42 -3.06 -3.26 15.24
CA GLY A 42 -1.86 -2.43 15.12
C GLY A 42 -1.06 -2.65 13.82
N VAL A 43 -1.74 -2.89 12.70
CA VAL A 43 -1.11 -2.86 11.35
C VAL A 43 -1.62 -1.65 10.56
N GLY A 44 -0.76 -1.08 9.70
CA GLY A 44 -1.05 0.16 8.97
C GLY A 44 -2.23 0.03 8.00
N PRO A 45 -2.95 1.12 7.69
CA PRO A 45 -4.11 1.08 6.79
C PRO A 45 -3.71 0.76 5.34
N LEU A 46 -4.66 0.19 4.61
CA LEU A 46 -4.62 0.01 3.16
C LEU A 46 -5.09 1.29 2.46
N SER A 47 -4.48 1.60 1.32
CA SER A 47 -4.91 2.62 0.35
C SER A 47 -5.56 1.94 -0.86
N TRP A 48 -6.57 2.56 -1.48
CA TRP A 48 -7.18 2.00 -2.69
C TRP A 48 -6.21 2.10 -3.87
N ASN A 49 -6.16 1.05 -4.68
CA ASN A 49 -5.37 1.02 -5.90
C ASN A 49 -6.24 0.65 -7.11
N HIS A 50 -6.40 1.61 -8.02
CA HIS A 50 -7.24 1.44 -9.22
C HIS A 50 -6.72 0.36 -10.18
N THR A 51 -5.40 0.08 -10.22
CA THR A 51 -4.85 -1.01 -11.03
C THR A 51 -5.22 -2.38 -10.47
N LEU A 52 -5.17 -2.55 -9.14
CA LEU A 52 -5.62 -3.78 -8.47
C LEU A 52 -7.12 -3.96 -8.59
N ALA A 53 -7.91 -2.88 -8.47
CA ALA A 53 -9.36 -2.94 -8.65
C ALA A 53 -9.73 -3.31 -10.09
N ALA A 54 -9.02 -2.78 -11.08
CA ALA A 54 -9.18 -3.18 -12.49
C ALA A 54 -8.74 -4.64 -12.75
N TYR A 55 -7.73 -5.15 -12.02
CA TYR A 55 -7.35 -6.57 -12.06
C TYR A 55 -8.46 -7.44 -11.47
N ALA A 56 -8.92 -7.13 -10.25
CA ALA A 56 -10.02 -7.80 -9.57
C ALA A 56 -11.29 -7.83 -10.45
N GLN A 57 -11.63 -6.71 -11.11
CA GLN A 57 -12.82 -6.63 -11.94
C GLN A 57 -12.72 -7.46 -13.23
N ARG A 58 -11.53 -7.53 -13.86
CA ARG A 58 -11.33 -8.44 -15.00
C ARG A 58 -11.54 -9.89 -14.57
N TYR A 59 -10.93 -10.30 -13.46
CA TYR A 59 -11.04 -11.67 -12.98
C TYR A 59 -12.45 -12.04 -12.51
N ALA A 60 -13.12 -11.15 -11.76
CA ALA A 60 -14.52 -11.33 -11.38
C ALA A 60 -15.45 -11.44 -12.61
N ASN A 61 -15.13 -10.74 -13.71
CA ASN A 61 -15.88 -10.87 -14.97
C ASN A 61 -15.65 -12.21 -15.67
N GLU A 62 -14.44 -12.77 -15.61
CA GLU A 62 -14.13 -14.12 -16.14
C GLU A 62 -14.93 -15.21 -15.42
N ARG A 63 -15.30 -14.98 -14.15
CA ARG A 63 -16.07 -15.91 -13.31
C ARG A 63 -17.60 -15.73 -13.38
N ILE A 64 -18.12 -14.75 -14.12
CA ILE A 64 -19.58 -14.58 -14.34
C ILE A 64 -20.30 -15.85 -14.86
N PRO A 65 -19.72 -16.68 -15.75
CA PRO A 65 -20.42 -17.84 -16.31
C PRO A 65 -20.81 -18.93 -15.31
N ASP A 66 -19.97 -19.18 -14.30
CA ASP A 66 -20.13 -20.30 -13.35
C ASP A 66 -20.11 -19.89 -11.86
N CYS A 67 -19.52 -18.75 -11.53
CA CYS A 67 -19.33 -18.23 -10.16
C CYS A 67 -18.38 -19.01 -9.26
N ASN A 68 -17.56 -19.92 -9.81
CA ASN A 68 -16.67 -20.75 -8.99
C ASN A 68 -15.68 -19.91 -8.14
N LEU A 69 -15.44 -20.32 -6.89
CA LEU A 69 -14.36 -19.79 -6.05
C LEU A 69 -12.99 -20.37 -6.44
N GLU A 70 -12.57 -20.09 -7.67
CA GLU A 70 -11.23 -20.40 -8.18
C GLU A 70 -10.33 -19.17 -8.03
N HIS A 71 -9.11 -19.36 -7.55
CA HIS A 71 -8.12 -18.29 -7.43
C HIS A 71 -7.55 -17.86 -8.79
N SER A 72 -7.24 -16.58 -8.94
CA SER A 72 -6.67 -16.01 -10.19
C SER A 72 -5.25 -16.50 -10.49
N MET A 73 -4.58 -17.12 -9.51
CA MET A 73 -3.17 -17.49 -9.55
C MET A 73 -2.23 -16.29 -9.87
N GLY A 74 -2.70 -15.07 -9.59
CA GLY A 74 -1.95 -13.83 -9.77
C GLY A 74 -0.83 -13.63 -8.75
N PRO A 75 0.01 -12.59 -8.94
CA PRO A 75 1.14 -12.27 -8.06
C PRO A 75 0.73 -11.51 -6.79
N TYR A 76 -0.55 -11.54 -6.42
CA TYR A 76 -1.14 -10.72 -5.36
C TYR A 76 -1.75 -11.60 -4.27
N GLY A 77 -1.90 -11.04 -3.07
CA GLY A 77 -2.75 -11.66 -2.05
C GLY A 77 -4.21 -11.56 -2.48
N GLU A 78 -4.97 -12.65 -2.36
CA GLU A 78 -6.34 -12.73 -2.89
C GLU A 78 -7.31 -13.39 -1.90
N ASN A 79 -8.43 -12.72 -1.63
CA ASN A 79 -9.60 -13.34 -1.00
C ASN A 79 -10.77 -13.37 -1.99
N LEU A 80 -11.55 -14.46 -1.97
CA LEU A 80 -12.75 -14.63 -2.78
C LEU A 80 -13.96 -14.96 -1.88
N ALA A 81 -15.14 -14.53 -2.31
CA ALA A 81 -16.41 -14.85 -1.66
C ALA A 81 -17.53 -14.89 -2.71
N GLU A 82 -18.47 -15.81 -2.52
CA GLU A 82 -19.73 -15.85 -3.27
C GLU A 82 -20.93 -15.68 -2.35
N GLY A 83 -22.04 -15.21 -2.89
CA GLY A 83 -23.31 -15.20 -2.18
C GLY A 83 -24.49 -14.80 -3.06
N TYR A 84 -25.70 -15.11 -2.59
CA TYR A 84 -26.92 -14.86 -3.35
C TYR A 84 -27.20 -13.35 -3.54
N GLY A 85 -27.56 -12.97 -4.78
CA GLY A 85 -28.20 -11.69 -5.08
C GLY A 85 -27.34 -10.44 -4.82
N GLU A 86 -27.76 -9.60 -3.88
CA GLU A 86 -27.18 -8.28 -3.63
C GLU A 86 -26.17 -8.26 -2.46
N MET A 87 -25.44 -9.36 -2.26
CA MET A 87 -24.28 -9.41 -1.36
C MET A 87 -23.31 -8.27 -1.69
N LYS A 88 -22.91 -7.51 -0.67
CA LYS A 88 -22.06 -6.33 -0.82
C LYS A 88 -20.60 -6.69 -0.54
N GLY A 89 -19.69 -5.89 -1.10
CA GLY A 89 -18.27 -5.93 -0.79
C GLY A 89 -17.97 -5.95 0.71
N SER A 90 -18.61 -5.06 1.47
CA SER A 90 -18.46 -4.99 2.92
C SER A 90 -19.06 -6.20 3.68
N ASP A 91 -19.95 -6.98 3.07
CA ASP A 91 -20.46 -8.22 3.65
C ASP A 91 -19.46 -9.36 3.45
N ALA A 92 -18.77 -9.42 2.30
CA ALA A 92 -17.64 -10.33 2.09
C ALA A 92 -16.49 -10.07 3.07
N VAL A 93 -16.13 -8.79 3.30
CA VAL A 93 -15.09 -8.45 4.28
C VAL A 93 -15.49 -8.91 5.68
N LYS A 94 -16.74 -8.68 6.10
CA LYS A 94 -17.23 -9.17 7.40
C LYS A 94 -17.24 -10.69 7.50
N PHE A 95 -17.54 -11.40 6.41
CA PHE A 95 -17.48 -12.86 6.35
C PHE A 95 -16.05 -13.37 6.56
N TRP A 96 -15.08 -12.86 5.81
CA TRP A 96 -13.66 -13.22 6.00
C TRP A 96 -13.11 -12.85 7.39
N LEU A 97 -13.65 -11.81 8.03
CA LEU A 97 -13.32 -11.47 9.41
C LEU A 97 -13.86 -12.46 10.46
N THR A 98 -14.77 -13.38 10.09
CA THR A 98 -15.28 -14.39 11.04
C THR A 98 -14.25 -15.43 11.44
N GLU A 99 -13.18 -15.62 10.68
CA GLU A 99 -12.05 -16.51 10.99
C GLU A 99 -11.07 -15.91 12.04
N LYS A 100 -11.31 -14.67 12.49
CA LYS A 100 -10.47 -14.02 13.53
C LYS A 100 -10.27 -14.85 14.80
N PRO A 101 -11.27 -15.59 15.34
CA PRO A 101 -11.10 -16.46 16.51
C PRO A 101 -10.22 -17.69 16.25
N ASP A 102 -9.99 -18.03 14.99
CA ASP A 102 -9.29 -19.24 14.57
C ASP A 102 -7.78 -18.99 14.35
N TYR A 103 -7.33 -17.73 14.33
CA TYR A 103 -5.92 -17.36 14.22
C TYR A 103 -5.28 -17.04 15.58
N ASP A 104 -4.23 -17.79 15.95
CA ASP A 104 -3.40 -17.49 17.10
C ASP A 104 -2.13 -16.71 16.69
N TYR A 105 -2.03 -15.48 17.20
CA TYR A 105 -0.87 -14.60 17.05
C TYR A 105 0.40 -15.12 17.72
N GLY A 106 0.27 -15.90 18.80
CA GLY A 106 1.43 -16.37 19.58
C GLY A 106 2.24 -17.44 18.84
N SER A 107 1.55 -18.37 18.18
CA SER A 107 2.15 -19.43 17.36
C SER A 107 2.22 -19.10 15.87
N ASN A 108 1.54 -18.04 15.42
CA ASN A 108 1.36 -17.63 14.02
C ASN A 108 0.75 -18.77 13.17
N ARG A 109 -0.38 -19.33 13.65
CA ARG A 109 -1.08 -20.46 13.01
C ARG A 109 -2.59 -20.34 13.18
N CYS A 110 -3.32 -20.98 12.29
CA CYS A 110 -4.72 -21.29 12.55
C CYS A 110 -4.80 -22.45 13.57
N VAL A 111 -5.69 -22.36 14.57
CA VAL A 111 -5.74 -23.27 15.72
C VAL A 111 -7.03 -24.09 15.84
N HIS A 112 -8.09 -23.74 15.09
CA HIS A 112 -9.34 -24.51 15.06
C HIS A 112 -9.77 -24.84 13.62
N ASP A 113 -9.98 -23.81 12.80
CA ASP A 113 -10.39 -23.92 11.39
C ASP A 113 -9.48 -23.07 10.48
N GLU A 114 -9.83 -22.90 9.20
CA GLU A 114 -9.12 -22.03 8.26
C GLU A 114 -9.12 -20.56 8.71
N CYS A 115 -7.99 -19.87 8.51
CA CYS A 115 -7.80 -18.46 8.85
C CYS A 115 -7.11 -17.64 7.74
N GLY A 116 -7.16 -18.16 6.51
CA GLY A 116 -6.47 -17.59 5.36
C GLY A 116 -7.02 -16.22 4.96
N HIS A 117 -8.35 -16.07 4.95
CA HIS A 117 -8.97 -14.82 4.55
C HIS A 117 -8.76 -13.72 5.61
N TYR A 118 -8.84 -14.08 6.90
CA TYR A 118 -8.53 -13.15 7.98
C TYR A 118 -7.08 -12.68 7.94
N THR A 119 -6.13 -13.62 7.88
CA THR A 119 -4.70 -13.29 7.84
C THR A 119 -4.33 -12.46 6.60
N GLN A 120 -5.01 -12.64 5.47
CA GLN A 120 -4.84 -11.79 4.30
C GLN A 120 -5.35 -10.34 4.52
N ILE A 121 -6.46 -10.13 5.25
CA ILE A 121 -6.95 -8.79 5.60
C ILE A 121 -5.95 -8.06 6.50
N VAL A 122 -5.44 -8.74 7.54
CA VAL A 122 -4.50 -8.16 8.51
C VAL A 122 -3.02 -8.30 8.14
N TRP A 123 -2.71 -8.74 6.92
CA TRP A 123 -1.33 -8.95 6.48
C TRP A 123 -0.53 -7.65 6.55
N ARG A 124 0.47 -7.60 7.45
CA ARG A 124 1.17 -6.35 7.82
C ARG A 124 1.76 -5.61 6.62
N ASN A 125 2.31 -6.35 5.65
CA ASN A 125 3.03 -5.78 4.51
C ASN A 125 2.11 -5.38 3.35
N SER A 126 0.83 -5.78 3.35
CA SER A 126 -0.15 -5.29 2.39
C SER A 126 -0.41 -3.81 2.66
N ILE A 127 -0.29 -2.96 1.64
CA ILE A 127 -0.58 -1.52 1.74
C ILE A 127 -1.58 -1.02 0.69
N HIS A 128 -1.78 -1.79 -0.38
CA HIS A 128 -2.70 -1.44 -1.46
C HIS A 128 -3.80 -2.48 -1.53
N LEU A 129 -5.04 -2.02 -1.69
CA LEU A 129 -6.22 -2.85 -1.89
C LEU A 129 -6.94 -2.45 -3.18
N GLY A 130 -7.34 -3.43 -3.97
CA GLY A 130 -8.33 -3.25 -5.02
C GLY A 130 -9.35 -4.38 -4.98
N CYS A 131 -10.63 -4.04 -5.00
CA CYS A 131 -11.71 -5.01 -4.90
C CYS A 131 -12.66 -4.87 -6.08
N ALA A 132 -13.37 -5.96 -6.38
CA ALA A 132 -14.42 -5.97 -7.38
C ALA A 132 -15.58 -6.88 -6.97
N ARG A 133 -16.74 -6.61 -7.57
CA ARG A 133 -17.93 -7.46 -7.52
C ARG A 133 -18.43 -7.69 -8.93
N ALA A 134 -18.81 -8.92 -9.25
CA ALA A 134 -19.52 -9.26 -10.48
C ALA A 134 -20.78 -10.06 -10.14
N LYS A 135 -21.85 -9.90 -10.95
CA LYS A 135 -23.09 -10.67 -10.82
C LYS A 135 -23.03 -11.83 -11.81
N CYS A 136 -23.13 -13.05 -11.28
CA CYS A 136 -23.03 -14.29 -12.02
C CYS A 136 -24.35 -14.67 -12.70
N ASN A 137 -24.28 -15.47 -13.76
CA ASN A 137 -25.45 -15.91 -14.53
C ASN A 137 -26.44 -16.76 -13.71
N ASN A 138 -25.97 -17.43 -12.67
CA ASN A 138 -26.77 -18.22 -11.72
C ASN A 138 -27.52 -17.37 -10.67
N GLY A 139 -27.37 -16.04 -10.68
CA GLY A 139 -28.01 -15.12 -9.73
C GLY A 139 -27.23 -14.85 -8.45
N PHE A 140 -26.03 -15.43 -8.30
CA PHE A 140 -25.08 -15.09 -7.24
C PHE A 140 -24.28 -13.82 -7.61
N ALA A 141 -23.54 -13.30 -6.65
CA ALA A 141 -22.45 -12.36 -6.87
C ALA A 141 -21.14 -12.99 -6.38
N ILE A 142 -20.07 -12.81 -7.15
CA ILE A 142 -18.69 -13.09 -6.74
C ILE A 142 -18.01 -11.78 -6.37
N ILE A 143 -17.27 -11.79 -5.27
CA ILE A 143 -16.50 -10.65 -4.76
C ILE A 143 -15.06 -11.10 -4.61
N GLY A 144 -14.14 -10.32 -5.18
CA GLY A 144 -12.71 -10.57 -5.11
C GLY A 144 -11.95 -9.38 -4.55
N ASN A 145 -11.04 -9.63 -3.61
CA ASN A 145 -10.14 -8.66 -3.03
C ASN A 145 -8.71 -8.98 -3.43
N ILE A 146 -8.00 -7.99 -3.96
CA ILE A 146 -6.62 -8.10 -4.42
C ILE A 146 -5.77 -7.14 -3.60
N ALA A 147 -4.84 -7.69 -2.82
CA ALA A 147 -3.91 -6.96 -1.99
C ALA A 147 -2.48 -7.03 -2.55
N ASN A 148 -1.83 -5.88 -2.70
CA ASN A 148 -0.42 -5.80 -3.07
C ASN A 148 0.42 -5.40 -1.84
N ALA A 149 1.48 -6.17 -1.63
CA ALA A 149 2.43 -5.97 -0.56
C ALA A 149 3.54 -4.98 -0.96
N GLN A 150 4.08 -4.27 0.03
CA GLN A 150 5.40 -3.66 -0.07
C GLN A 150 6.49 -4.72 -0.23
N ASP A 151 7.61 -4.29 -0.80
CA ASP A 151 8.86 -5.02 -0.67
C ASP A 151 9.24 -5.12 0.82
N SER A 152 9.94 -6.19 1.18
CA SER A 152 10.36 -6.41 2.56
C SER A 152 11.53 -5.50 2.95
N PRO A 153 11.80 -5.30 4.25
CA PRO A 153 13.03 -4.66 4.72
C PRO A 153 14.30 -5.25 4.10
N ALA A 154 14.32 -6.57 3.83
CA ALA A 154 15.48 -7.25 3.27
C ALA A 154 15.78 -6.83 1.82
N ASP A 155 14.75 -6.54 1.01
CA ASP A 155 14.90 -6.16 -0.39
C ASP A 155 15.68 -4.83 -0.53
N TYR A 156 15.50 -3.92 0.43
CA TYR A 156 16.32 -2.71 0.56
C TYR A 156 17.66 -3.01 1.25
N LEU A 157 17.63 -3.62 2.44
CA LEU A 157 18.82 -3.81 3.28
C LEU A 157 19.94 -4.60 2.61
N ASN A 158 19.62 -5.61 1.79
CA ASN A 158 20.62 -6.48 1.18
C ASN A 158 21.58 -5.71 0.27
N GLY A 159 21.05 -4.83 -0.60
CA GLY A 159 21.86 -4.01 -1.49
C GLY A 159 22.66 -2.94 -0.73
N HIS A 160 22.05 -2.30 0.28
CA HIS A 160 22.72 -1.33 1.14
C HIS A 160 23.91 -1.95 1.89
N ASN A 161 23.70 -3.11 2.53
CA ASN A 161 24.71 -3.75 3.36
C ASN A 161 25.80 -4.43 2.54
N ALA A 162 25.51 -4.91 1.32
CA ALA A 162 26.54 -5.31 0.37
C ALA A 162 27.46 -4.13 0.02
N ALA A 163 26.90 -2.98 -0.40
CA ALA A 163 27.68 -1.79 -0.75
C ALA A 163 28.49 -1.23 0.43
N ARG A 164 27.92 -1.22 1.65
CA ARG A 164 28.62 -0.79 2.88
C ARG A 164 29.76 -1.74 3.24
N SER A 165 29.55 -3.05 3.11
CA SER A 165 30.60 -4.05 3.34
C SER A 165 31.75 -3.96 2.31
N GLU A 166 31.50 -3.56 1.06
CA GLU A 166 32.56 -3.34 0.06
C GLU A 166 33.56 -2.25 0.50
N VAL A 167 33.12 -1.27 1.30
CA VAL A 167 33.93 -0.11 1.74
C VAL A 167 34.26 -0.11 3.24
N GLY A 168 34.03 -1.21 3.96
CA GLY A 168 34.36 -1.31 5.39
C GLY A 168 33.50 -0.41 6.29
N VAL A 169 32.22 -0.25 5.93
CA VAL A 169 31.21 0.44 6.73
C VAL A 169 30.28 -0.60 7.37
N GLU A 170 29.91 -0.38 8.64
CA GLU A 170 29.00 -1.26 9.37
C GLU A 170 27.60 -1.30 8.73
N ASN A 171 26.94 -2.45 8.79
CA ASN A 171 25.61 -2.64 8.23
C ASN A 171 24.60 -1.62 8.78
N ILE A 172 23.81 -1.03 7.88
CA ILE A 172 22.65 -0.22 8.23
C ILE A 172 21.51 -1.13 8.68
N ILE A 173 20.71 -0.65 9.63
CA ILE A 173 19.64 -1.42 10.28
C ILE A 173 18.28 -0.85 9.87
N TRP A 174 17.29 -1.72 9.63
CA TRP A 174 15.93 -1.24 9.35
C TRP A 174 15.29 -0.58 10.58
N ASN A 175 14.55 0.50 10.36
CA ASN A 175 13.83 1.19 11.42
C ASN A 175 12.39 1.53 10.99
N ASP A 176 11.41 0.95 11.68
CA ASP A 176 9.99 1.11 11.34
C ASP A 176 9.46 2.53 11.50
N THR A 177 10.07 3.38 12.35
CA THR A 177 9.70 4.80 12.45
C THR A 177 10.18 5.58 11.22
N VAL A 178 11.39 5.30 10.74
CA VAL A 178 11.91 5.89 9.50
C VAL A 178 11.13 5.36 8.29
N ALA A 179 10.75 4.08 8.28
CA ALA A 179 9.95 3.49 7.22
C ALA A 179 8.52 4.03 7.19
N ALA A 180 7.90 4.30 8.36
CA ALA A 180 6.60 4.95 8.43
C ALA A 180 6.65 6.39 7.88
N PHE A 181 7.74 7.13 8.11
CA PHE A 181 7.95 8.43 7.46
C PHE A 181 8.06 8.29 5.93
N ALA A 182 8.90 7.36 5.45
CA ALA A 182 9.06 7.07 4.03
C ALA A 182 7.74 6.68 3.36
N GLN A 183 6.93 5.82 3.99
CA GLN A 183 5.61 5.41 3.50
C GLN A 183 4.61 6.57 3.46
N ASN A 184 4.57 7.40 4.51
CA ASN A 184 3.72 8.59 4.55
C ASN A 184 4.07 9.58 3.43
N TYR A 185 5.35 9.70 3.08
CA TYR A 185 5.76 10.53 1.94
C TYR A 185 5.46 9.86 0.59
N ALA A 186 5.80 8.58 0.41
CA ALA A 186 5.51 7.82 -0.81
C ALA A 186 4.03 7.91 -1.18
N ASN A 187 3.12 7.76 -0.21
CA ASN A 187 1.68 7.88 -0.42
C ASN A 187 1.21 9.26 -0.96
N GLN A 188 2.03 10.30 -0.87
CA GLN A 188 1.77 11.64 -1.43
C GLN A 188 2.35 11.84 -2.84
N ARG A 189 3.10 10.86 -3.38
CA ARG A 189 3.82 10.92 -4.66
C ARG A 189 3.21 10.03 -5.74
N THR A 190 1.87 9.90 -5.77
CA THR A 190 1.17 9.16 -6.84
C THR A 190 1.31 9.83 -8.22
N ASP A 191 1.70 11.11 -8.25
CA ASP A 191 2.12 11.88 -9.43
C ASP A 191 3.49 11.46 -10.00
N CYS A 192 4.24 10.61 -9.29
CA CYS A 192 5.54 10.04 -9.69
C CYS A 192 6.69 11.03 -9.94
N GLN A 193 6.57 12.32 -9.62
CA GLN A 193 7.69 13.25 -9.85
C GLN A 193 8.77 13.07 -8.77
N LEU A 194 10.04 13.18 -9.16
CA LEU A 194 11.20 13.12 -8.27
C LEU A 194 11.35 14.42 -7.48
N ILE A 195 10.54 14.57 -6.44
CA ILE A 195 10.60 15.67 -5.47
C ILE A 195 10.96 15.05 -4.11
N HIS A 196 11.91 15.69 -3.41
CA HIS A 196 12.32 15.30 -2.06
C HIS A 196 11.33 15.78 -0.98
N SER A 197 11.18 15.00 0.09
CA SER A 197 10.35 15.37 1.26
C SER A 197 10.99 16.44 2.14
N GLY A 198 12.29 16.70 1.95
CA GLY A 198 13.13 17.44 2.88
C GLY A 198 13.48 16.65 4.16
N GLY A 199 13.19 15.34 4.20
CA GLY A 199 13.53 14.44 5.29
C GLY A 199 12.94 14.81 6.65
N GLY A 200 11.89 15.64 6.68
CA GLY A 200 11.36 16.25 7.91
C GLY A 200 12.39 17.12 8.66
N GLY A 201 13.50 17.51 8.01
CA GLY A 201 14.65 18.17 8.64
C GLY A 201 15.52 17.27 9.53
N ILE A 202 15.23 15.96 9.60
CA ILE A 202 15.88 15.01 10.53
C ILE A 202 16.40 13.73 9.86
N TYR A 203 16.10 13.52 8.58
CA TYR A 203 16.52 12.36 7.80
C TYR A 203 17.23 12.75 6.52
N GLY A 204 18.17 11.90 6.09
CA GLY A 204 18.65 11.88 4.71
C GLY A 204 17.60 11.22 3.82
N GLU A 205 17.76 11.31 2.50
CA GLU A 205 16.77 10.77 1.57
C GLU A 205 17.36 10.43 0.20
N ASN A 206 17.04 9.22 -0.29
CA ASN A 206 17.15 8.86 -1.70
C ASN A 206 15.75 8.66 -2.27
N ILE A 207 15.56 9.03 -3.54
CA ILE A 207 14.31 8.80 -4.29
C ILE A 207 14.61 8.16 -5.64
N ALA A 208 13.67 7.37 -6.17
CA ALA A 208 13.76 6.74 -7.47
C ALA A 208 12.37 6.64 -8.13
N MET A 209 12.34 6.53 -9.46
CA MET A 209 11.12 6.36 -10.23
C MET A 209 11.33 5.46 -11.45
N SER A 210 10.34 4.62 -11.74
CA SER A 210 10.20 3.86 -12.99
C SER A 210 8.88 4.15 -13.69
N THR A 211 8.84 3.92 -15.00
CA THR A 211 7.60 3.87 -15.81
C THR A 211 6.84 2.55 -15.67
N GLY A 212 7.47 1.51 -15.11
CA GLY A 212 6.88 0.20 -14.82
C GLY A 212 6.86 -0.10 -13.31
N ASP A 213 6.64 -1.36 -12.93
CA ASP A 213 6.93 -1.79 -11.56
C ASP A 213 8.44 -1.69 -11.27
N MET A 214 8.79 -1.42 -10.01
CA MET A 214 10.16 -1.40 -9.51
C MET A 214 10.17 -1.95 -8.08
N SER A 215 11.06 -2.88 -7.81
CA SER A 215 11.33 -3.37 -6.46
C SER A 215 12.30 -2.47 -5.70
N GLY A 216 12.23 -2.50 -4.37
CA GLY A 216 13.20 -1.87 -3.48
C GLY A 216 14.65 -2.32 -3.73
N ALA A 217 14.84 -3.56 -4.19
CA ALA A 217 16.13 -4.09 -4.61
C ALA A 217 16.65 -3.42 -5.89
N GLU A 218 15.79 -3.19 -6.89
CA GLU A 218 16.15 -2.47 -8.12
C GLU A 218 16.43 -0.98 -7.85
N ALA A 219 15.63 -0.33 -7.01
CA ALA A 219 15.86 1.05 -6.57
C ALA A 219 17.21 1.17 -5.82
N THR A 220 17.46 0.25 -4.89
CA THR A 220 18.74 0.19 -4.16
C THR A 220 19.91 -0.05 -5.11
N LYS A 221 19.76 -0.95 -6.07
CA LYS A 221 20.80 -1.21 -7.09
C LYS A 221 21.07 0.02 -7.95
N LEU A 222 20.04 0.73 -8.40
CA LEU A 222 20.18 1.96 -9.19
C LEU A 222 21.07 2.99 -8.46
N TRP A 223 20.82 3.20 -7.17
CA TRP A 223 21.62 4.09 -6.33
C TRP A 223 23.03 3.55 -6.04
N VAL A 224 23.21 2.24 -5.87
CA VAL A 224 24.54 1.61 -5.65
C VAL A 224 25.41 1.66 -6.92
N ASP A 225 24.81 1.56 -8.11
CA ASP A 225 25.55 1.61 -9.38
C ASP A 225 26.23 2.98 -9.61
N GLU A 226 25.77 4.05 -8.95
CA GLU A 226 26.46 5.35 -8.93
C GLU A 226 27.87 5.30 -8.30
N LYS A 227 28.26 4.20 -7.66
CA LYS A 227 29.64 3.99 -7.17
C LYS A 227 30.70 4.17 -8.26
N LEU A 228 30.33 3.93 -9.52
CA LEU A 228 31.20 4.18 -10.68
C LEU A 228 31.50 5.67 -10.91
N PHE A 229 30.66 6.56 -10.39
CA PHE A 229 30.81 8.01 -10.48
C PHE A 229 31.39 8.63 -9.22
N TYR A 230 31.70 7.89 -8.15
CA TYR A 230 32.28 8.46 -6.94
C TYR A 230 33.80 8.33 -6.90
N ASP A 231 34.51 9.46 -6.96
CA ASP A 231 35.94 9.50 -6.73
C ASP A 231 36.24 9.71 -5.24
N TYR A 232 36.64 8.63 -4.56
CA TYR A 232 37.03 8.69 -3.15
C TYR A 232 38.32 9.49 -2.92
N ALA A 233 39.27 9.55 -3.86
CA ALA A 233 40.50 10.32 -3.64
C ALA A 233 40.19 11.81 -3.49
N PHE A 234 39.31 12.34 -4.35
CA PHE A 234 38.93 13.76 -4.37
C PHE A 234 37.64 14.10 -3.59
N ASN A 235 36.91 13.09 -3.11
CA ASN A 235 35.60 13.23 -2.43
C ASN A 235 34.58 13.98 -3.31
N SER A 236 34.44 13.54 -4.56
CA SER A 236 33.67 14.24 -5.58
C SER A 236 33.03 13.27 -6.58
N CYS A 237 31.88 13.64 -7.14
CA CYS A 237 31.30 12.91 -8.26
C CYS A 237 32.04 13.22 -9.58
N ILE A 238 32.27 12.20 -10.41
CA ILE A 238 32.98 12.25 -11.69
C ILE A 238 32.13 11.63 -12.80
N GLY A 239 31.83 12.39 -13.85
CA GLY A 239 31.11 11.88 -15.04
C GLY A 239 29.63 11.54 -14.85
N GLY A 240 29.08 11.65 -13.64
CA GLY A 240 27.68 11.42 -13.30
C GLY A 240 27.39 11.86 -11.85
N ASP A 241 26.14 11.72 -11.41
CA ASP A 241 25.76 11.92 -10.02
C ASP A 241 26.19 10.73 -9.14
N CYS A 242 26.52 11.01 -7.89
CA CYS A 242 26.96 10.00 -6.91
C CYS A 242 26.35 10.17 -5.51
N LEU A 243 25.34 11.06 -5.40
CA LEU A 243 24.77 11.47 -4.12
C LEU A 243 23.89 10.37 -3.50
N HIS A 244 23.26 9.51 -4.31
CA HIS A 244 22.49 8.39 -3.77
C HIS A 244 23.42 7.29 -3.25
N TYR A 245 24.51 6.99 -3.98
CA TYR A 245 25.54 6.06 -3.49
C TYR A 245 26.16 6.55 -2.18
N THR A 246 26.66 7.79 -2.14
CA THR A 246 27.32 8.34 -0.94
C THR A 246 26.42 8.34 0.30
N GLN A 247 25.10 8.51 0.14
CA GLN A 247 24.15 8.35 1.24
C GLN A 247 24.00 6.88 1.69
N ILE A 248 23.97 5.90 0.76
CA ILE A 248 23.92 4.46 1.12
C ILE A 248 25.12 4.06 1.97
N VAL A 249 26.31 4.48 1.55
CA VAL A 249 27.57 4.15 2.26
C VAL A 249 27.96 5.19 3.32
N TRP A 250 27.06 6.09 3.71
CA TRP A 250 27.32 7.07 4.76
C TRP A 250 27.45 6.39 6.14
N ARG A 251 28.66 6.39 6.69
CA ARG A 251 29.06 5.70 7.93
C ARG A 251 28.19 6.10 9.12
N ASN A 252 27.85 7.38 9.23
CA ASN A 252 27.06 7.90 10.35
C ASN A 252 25.55 7.66 10.20
N SER A 253 25.06 7.20 9.05
CA SER A 253 23.67 6.76 8.88
C SER A 253 23.57 5.30 9.32
N VAL A 254 22.89 5.07 10.44
CA VAL A 254 22.80 3.75 11.12
C VAL A 254 21.42 3.10 10.96
N TYR A 255 20.39 3.90 10.68
CA TYR A 255 19.04 3.44 10.38
C TYR A 255 18.62 3.82 8.96
N VAL A 256 17.90 2.90 8.30
CA VAL A 256 17.19 3.16 7.05
C VAL A 256 15.74 2.70 7.18
N GLY A 257 14.83 3.39 6.50
CA GLY A 257 13.46 2.95 6.31
C GLY A 257 12.96 3.41 4.95
N CYS A 258 12.27 2.52 4.24
CA CYS A 258 11.93 2.72 2.84
C CYS A 258 10.46 2.40 2.57
N ALA A 259 9.96 2.94 1.46
CA ALA A 259 8.65 2.58 0.90
C ALA A 259 8.62 2.81 -0.62
N LYS A 260 7.68 2.15 -1.29
CA LYS A 260 7.28 2.43 -2.67
C LYS A 260 5.77 2.65 -2.80
N VAL A 261 5.38 3.49 -3.74
CA VAL A 261 3.98 3.69 -4.15
C VAL A 261 3.81 3.36 -5.62
N ARG A 262 2.64 2.86 -6.00
CA ARG A 262 2.23 2.77 -7.40
C ARG A 262 1.66 4.11 -7.84
N CYS A 263 2.21 4.68 -8.90
CA CYS A 263 1.78 5.99 -9.40
C CYS A 263 0.55 5.89 -10.31
N ASP A 264 -0.19 6.99 -10.43
CA ASP A 264 -1.42 7.09 -11.24
C ASP A 264 -1.16 6.87 -12.73
N ASN A 265 0.06 7.17 -13.19
CA ASN A 265 0.52 6.91 -14.56
C ASN A 265 0.97 5.45 -14.81
N GLY A 266 0.86 4.56 -13.80
CA GLY A 266 1.37 3.19 -13.88
C GLY A 266 2.88 3.06 -13.69
N GLY A 267 3.57 4.12 -13.29
CA GLY A 267 4.94 4.08 -12.79
C GLY A 267 5.01 3.63 -11.33
N THR A 268 6.23 3.62 -10.79
CA THR A 268 6.49 3.35 -9.37
C THR A 268 7.44 4.41 -8.84
N PHE A 269 7.12 4.99 -7.68
CA PHE A 269 8.01 5.90 -6.96
C PHE A 269 8.50 5.20 -5.69
N VAL A 270 9.80 5.29 -5.41
CA VAL A 270 10.46 4.69 -4.25
C VAL A 270 11.18 5.78 -3.48
N THR A 271 11.13 5.72 -2.15
CA THR A 271 11.93 6.58 -1.26
C THR A 271 12.52 5.75 -0.12
N CYS A 272 13.77 6.06 0.23
CA CYS A 272 14.45 5.56 1.41
C CYS A 272 14.96 6.74 2.22
N ASN A 273 14.61 6.80 3.50
CA ASN A 273 15.09 7.81 4.44
C ASN A 273 16.14 7.23 5.38
N TYR A 274 17.10 8.06 5.79
CA TYR A 274 18.29 7.65 6.53
C TYR A 274 18.44 8.44 7.84
N SER A 275 18.80 7.78 8.93
CA SER A 275 18.98 8.43 10.23
C SER A 275 20.25 7.98 10.95
N PRO A 276 21.08 8.91 11.47
CA PRO A 276 21.19 10.32 11.10
C PRO A 276 21.32 10.59 9.58
N PRO A 277 21.02 11.82 9.10
CA PRO A 277 21.24 12.21 7.71
C PRO A 277 22.71 12.12 7.30
N GLY A 278 22.96 11.86 6.01
CA GLY A 278 24.28 11.89 5.40
C GLY A 278 24.49 13.07 4.45
N ASN A 279 25.47 12.94 3.56
CA ASN A 279 25.81 13.90 2.50
C ASN A 279 26.12 15.32 3.01
N TYR A 280 26.75 15.44 4.17
CA TYR A 280 27.26 16.72 4.68
C TYR A 280 28.36 17.27 3.76
N ILE A 281 28.22 18.54 3.36
CA ILE A 281 29.12 19.19 2.39
C ILE A 281 30.57 19.22 2.94
N GLY A 282 31.48 18.58 2.22
CA GLY A 282 32.91 18.51 2.55
C GLY A 282 33.29 17.34 3.47
N GLU A 283 32.33 16.64 4.06
CA GLU A 283 32.59 15.39 4.78
C GLU A 283 32.68 14.19 3.82
N ARG A 284 33.29 13.10 4.30
CA ARG A 284 33.45 11.86 3.56
C ARG A 284 32.40 10.85 4.03
N PRO A 285 31.82 10.05 3.12
CA PRO A 285 30.84 9.04 3.48
C PRO A 285 31.45 7.90 4.32
N TYR A 286 32.71 7.54 4.12
CA TYR A 286 33.37 6.42 4.80
C TYR A 286 34.86 6.66 5.10
#